data_AF-A0A1Q7L8G6-F1
#
_entry.id   AF-A0A1Q7L8G6-F1
#
_cell.length_a   1.000
_cell.length_b   1.000
_cell.length_c   1.000
_cell.angle_alpha   90.00
_cell.angle_beta   90.00
_cell.angle_gamma   90.00
#
_symmetry.space_group_name_H-M   'P 1'
#
loop_
_entity.id
_entity.type
_entity.pdbx_description
1 polymer ?
#
loop_
_entity_poly.entity_id
_entity_poly.type
_entity_poly.pdbx_seq_one_letter_code
_entity_poly.pdbx_strand_id
1 'polypeptide(L)' 'MRAYFPVLRVEPQHSNSSDALILHPLPRTVELDKSVDHDPRALYFRQAVNGLYVRMALLTMLFDKD' A
#
# COMPACT_ATOMS: atom_id res chain seq x y z
N MET A 1 -20.51 -16.65 -14.14
CA MET A 1 -20.17 -15.22 -14.01
C MET A 1 -18.73 -15.13 -13.51
N ARG A 2 -17.74 -14.99 -14.40
CA ARG A 2 -16.32 -14.85 -14.04
C ARG A 2 -16.05 -13.36 -13.86
N ALA A 3 -15.95 -12.89 -12.63
CA ALA A 3 -15.43 -11.54 -12.37
C ALA A 3 -13.94 -11.56 -12.73
N TYR A 4 -13.57 -10.85 -13.79
CA TYR A 4 -12.18 -10.57 -14.10
C TYR A 4 -11.66 -9.60 -13.03
N PHE A 5 -11.02 -10.14 -12.00
CA PHE A 5 -10.21 -9.33 -11.09
C PHE A 5 -8.86 -9.09 -11.76
N PRO A 6 -8.52 -7.85 -12.12
CA PRO A 6 -7.18 -7.55 -12.62
C PRO A 6 -6.18 -7.82 -11.49
N VAL A 7 -5.40 -8.88 -11.62
CA VAL A 7 -4.23 -9.11 -10.78
C VAL A 7 -3.21 -8.06 -11.17
N LEU A 8 -2.77 -7.23 -10.22
CA LEU A 8 -1.62 -6.36 -10.44
C LEU A 8 -0.38 -7.25 -10.52
N ARG A 9 -0.06 -7.63 -11.75
CA ARG A 9 1.17 -8.32 -12.11
C ARG A 9 2.19 -7.25 -12.44
N VAL A 10 3.09 -7.00 -11.50
CA VAL A 10 4.20 -6.07 -11.72
C VAL A 10 5.21 -6.78 -12.61
N GLU A 11 4.96 -6.74 -13.92
CA GLU A 11 5.90 -7.24 -14.92
C GLU A 11 7.10 -6.27 -14.98
N PRO A 12 8.35 -6.75 -15.04
CA PRO A 12 9.55 -5.90 -14.94
C PRO A 12 9.71 -4.80 -15.99
N GLN A 13 8.86 -4.77 -17.03
CA GLN A 13 9.15 -4.07 -18.30
C GLN A 13 8.05 -3.14 -18.84
N HIS A 14 6.97 -2.86 -18.09
CA HIS A 14 5.96 -1.90 -18.55
C HIS A 14 6.00 -0.58 -17.76
N SER A 15 6.76 0.36 -18.32
CA SER A 15 6.61 1.83 -18.24
C SER A 15 5.94 2.43 -16.99
N ASN A 16 6.44 2.14 -15.79
CA ASN A 16 6.09 2.91 -14.61
C ASN A 16 7.36 3.58 -14.12
N SER A 17 7.29 4.91 -13.99
CA SER A 17 8.37 5.77 -13.50
C SER A 17 9.13 5.08 -12.37
N SER A 18 10.46 5.18 -12.37
CA SER A 18 11.32 4.66 -11.29
C SER A 18 10.87 5.13 -9.91
N ASP A 19 10.18 6.28 -9.87
CA ASP A 19 9.76 6.96 -8.65
C ASP A 19 8.32 6.61 -8.24
N ALA A 20 7.60 5.80 -9.02
CA ALA A 20 6.26 5.37 -8.68
C ALA A 20 6.29 4.47 -7.43
N LEU A 21 5.35 4.68 -6.50
CA LEU A 21 5.25 3.90 -5.26
C LEU A 21 4.02 2.99 -5.31
N ILE A 22 4.17 1.75 -4.86
CA ILE A 22 3.09 0.76 -4.79
C ILE A 22 2.51 0.76 -3.37
N LEU A 23 1.24 1.14 -3.27
CA LEU A 23 0.47 1.22 -2.03
C LEU A 23 -0.72 0.26 -2.08
N HIS A 24 -1.19 -0.17 -0.90
CA HIS A 24 -2.31 -1.11 -0.75
C HIS A 24 -2.86 -1.05 0.68
N PRO A 25 -4.19 -0.93 0.89
CA PRO A 25 -4.77 -0.76 2.22
C PRO A 25 -4.76 -2.03 3.07
N LEU A 26 -4.56 -3.21 2.46
CA LEU A 26 -4.62 -4.54 3.07
C LEU A 26 -6.02 -4.90 3.64
N PRO A 27 -6.32 -6.19 3.90
CA PRO A 27 -5.54 -7.38 3.51
C PRO A 27 -5.46 -7.51 1.99
N ARG A 28 -4.33 -7.99 1.47
CA ARG A 28 -4.24 -8.35 0.05
C ARG A 28 -4.79 -9.74 -0.19
N THR A 29 -5.49 -9.95 -1.29
CA THR A 29 -5.93 -11.26 -1.76
C THR A 29 -5.30 -11.59 -3.12
N VAL A 30 -6.09 -11.95 -4.12
CA VAL A 30 -5.62 -12.29 -5.48
C VAL A 30 -5.23 -11.07 -6.30
N GLU A 31 -5.57 -9.86 -5.86
CA GLU A 31 -5.33 -8.60 -6.56
C GLU A 31 -3.86 -8.17 -6.53
N LEU A 32 -3.06 -8.66 -5.59
CA LEU A 32 -1.64 -8.30 -5.44
C LEU A 32 -0.81 -9.55 -5.14
N ASP A 33 -0.03 -9.97 -6.13
CA ASP A 33 0.85 -11.13 -6.00
C ASP A 33 1.93 -10.91 -4.93
N LYS A 34 2.27 -11.96 -4.19
CA LYS A 34 3.30 -11.88 -3.13
C LYS A 34 4.69 -11.55 -3.67
N SER A 35 4.98 -11.87 -4.93
CA SER A 35 6.23 -11.48 -5.60
C SER A 35 6.48 -9.97 -5.59
N VAL A 36 5.42 -9.16 -5.49
CA VAL A 36 5.52 -7.70 -5.40
C VAL A 36 6.17 -7.25 -4.08
N ASP A 37 6.27 -8.09 -3.05
CA ASP A 37 6.99 -7.76 -1.81
C ASP A 37 8.48 -7.44 -2.05
N HIS A 38 9.06 -8.01 -3.11
CA HIS A 38 10.46 -7.81 -3.47
C HIS A 38 10.70 -6.58 -4.34
N ASP A 39 9.65 -5.92 -4.81
CA ASP A 39 9.78 -4.68 -5.56
C ASP A 39 10.18 -3.54 -4.59
N PRO A 40 11.29 -2.82 -4.82
CA PRO A 40 11.71 -1.72 -3.93
C PRO A 40 10.67 -0.59 -3.83
N ARG A 41 9.70 -0.52 -4.74
CA ARG A 41 8.59 0.44 -4.73
C ARG A 41 7.43 0.00 -3.84
N ALA A 42 7.42 -1.24 -3.35
CA ALA A 42 6.38 -1.77 -2.48
C ALA A 42 6.45 -1.16 -1.08
N LEU A 43 5.54 -0.22 -0.80
CA LEU A 43 5.51 0.54 0.45
C LEU A 43 4.25 0.34 1.28
N TYR A 44 3.37 -0.61 0.93
CA TYR A 44 2.13 -0.89 1.66
C TYR A 44 2.35 -1.34 3.13
N PHE A 45 3.48 -1.97 3.47
CA PHE A 45 3.81 -2.24 4.87
C PHE A 45 4.21 -0.97 5.62
N ARG A 46 5.03 -0.11 5.01
CA ARG A 46 5.37 1.21 5.56
C ARG A 46 4.12 2.08 5.71
N GLN A 47 3.20 2.01 4.76
CA GLN A 47 1.90 2.67 4.82
C GLN A 47 1.09 2.24 6.06
N ALA A 48 1.02 0.94 6.36
CA ALA A 48 0.33 0.44 7.55
C ALA A 48 0.95 0.99 8.86
N VAL A 49 2.29 1.07 8.93
CA VAL A 49 3.01 1.71 10.04
C VAL A 49 2.68 3.21 10.12
N ASN A 50 2.67 3.92 8.99
CA ASN A 50 2.29 5.34 8.96
C ASN A 50 0.87 5.57 9.51
N GLY A 51 -0.04 4.61 9.33
CA GLY A 51 -1.38 4.64 9.92
C GLY A 51 -1.39 4.67 11.46
N LEU A 52 -0.37 4.15 12.14
CA LEU A 52 -0.21 4.32 13.60
C LEU A 52 0.04 5.78 13.96
N TYR A 53 1.04 6.41 13.33
CA TYR A 53 1.43 7.78 13.64
C TYR A 53 0.34 8.79 13.28
N VAL A 54 -0.35 8.59 12.16
CA VAL A 54 -1.50 9.43 11.80
C VAL A 54 -2.60 9.33 12.85
N ARG A 55 -2.92 8.13 13.34
CA ARG A 55 -3.92 7.97 14.41
C ARG A 55 -3.47 8.62 15.71
N MET A 56 -2.20 8.49 16.08
CA MET A 56 -1.65 9.18 17.25
C MET A 56 -1.82 10.70 17.12
N ALA A 57 -1.42 11.27 15.98
CA ALA A 57 -1.58 12.70 15.72
C ALA A 57 -3.04 13.16 15.79
N LEU A 58 -3.96 12.40 15.18
CA LEU A 58 -5.40 12.70 15.23
C LEU A 58 -5.96 12.63 16.65
N LEU A 59 -5.52 11.66 17.46
CA LEU A 59 -5.95 11.53 18.86
C LEU A 59 -5.39 12.67 19.71
N THR A 60 -4.11 13.02 19.55
CA THR A 60 -3.47 14.20 20.18
C THR A 60 -4.26 15.46 19.83
N MET A 61 -4.55 15.71 18.55
CA MET A 61 -5.32 16.89 18.13
C MET A 61 -6.75 16.95 18.72
N LEU A 62 -7.36 15.79 19.00
CA LEU A 62 -8.72 15.73 19.53
C LEU A 62 -8.78 15.86 21.05
N PHE A 63 -7.79 15.32 21.76
CA PHE A 63 -7.84 15.16 23.21
C PHE A 63 -6.87 16.05 23.99
N ASP A 64 -5.77 16.50 23.38
CA ASP A 64 -4.87 17.43 24.04
C ASP A 64 -5.53 18.80 24.06
N LYS A 65 -5.71 19.35 25.26
CA LYS A 65 -6.06 20.74 25.47
C LYS A 65 -4.76 21.48 25.75
N ASP A 66 -4.55 22.59 25.04
CA ASP A 66 -3.53 23.58 25.37
C ASP A 66 -3.60 23.99 26.86
#